data_AF-C9JBJ7-F1
#
_entry.id   AF-C9JBJ7-F1
#
_cell.length_a   1.000
_cell.length_b   1.000
_cell.length_c   1.000
_cell.angle_alpha   90.00
_cell.angle_beta   90.00
_cell.angle_gamma   90.00
#
_symmetry.space_group_name_H-M   'P 1'
#
loop_
_entity.id
_entity.type
_entity.pdbx_description
1 polymer ?
#
loop_
_entity_poly.entity_id
_entity_poly.type
_entity_poly.pdbx_seq_one_letter_code
_entity_poly.pdbx_strand_id
1 'polypeptide(L)'
;MAYHSFLVEPISCHAWNKDRTQIAICPNNHEVHIYEKSGAKWTKVHELKEHNGQVTGIDWAPESNRIVTCGTDRNAYVWTLKGRTWKPTLVILRINRAARCV
;
A
#
# COMPACT_ATOMS: atom_id res chain seq x y z
N MET A 1 -21.06 -3.35 -15.30
CA MET A 1 -19.70 -2.88 -14.97
C MET A 1 -19.76 -2.30 -13.55
N ALA A 2 -18.96 -2.81 -12.61
CA ALA A 2 -18.95 -2.28 -11.24
C ALA A 2 -17.78 -1.29 -11.11
N TYR A 3 -18.08 -0.01 -10.97
CA TYR A 3 -17.10 1.06 -10.84
C TYR A 3 -17.21 1.68 -9.44
N HIS A 4 -16.06 2.01 -8.84
CA HIS A 4 -16.00 2.77 -7.60
C HIS A 4 -14.90 3.82 -7.71
N SER A 5 -15.24 5.08 -7.43
CA SER A 5 -14.29 6.18 -7.37
C SER A 5 -13.79 6.32 -5.94
N PHE A 6 -12.56 5.91 -5.66
CA PHE A 6 -11.96 6.10 -4.33
C PHE A 6 -11.55 7.56 -4.09
N LEU A 7 -11.08 8.23 -5.14
CA LEU A 7 -10.53 9.58 -5.16
C LEU A 7 -10.48 10.09 -6.62
N VAL A 8 -10.08 11.36 -6.82
CA VAL A 8 -10.06 12.01 -8.14
C VAL A 8 -8.67 11.97 -8.79
N GLU A 9 -7.64 11.79 -7.99
CA GLU A 9 -6.25 11.62 -8.41
C GLU A 9 -6.00 10.23 -9.01
N PRO A 10 -4.91 10.05 -9.78
CA PRO A 10 -4.53 8.73 -10.28
C PRO A 10 -4.24 7.74 -9.14
N ILE A 11 -4.58 6.47 -9.35
CA ILE A 11 -4.11 5.38 -8.50
C ILE A 11 -2.84 4.84 -9.14
N SER A 12 -1.67 5.08 -8.53
CA SER A 12 -0.38 4.70 -9.12
C SER A 12 -0.10 3.20 -9.02
N CYS A 13 -0.57 2.56 -7.95
CA CYS A 13 -0.42 1.13 -7.71
C CYS A 13 -1.49 0.66 -6.70
N HIS A 14 -1.77 -0.64 -6.71
CA HIS A 14 -2.73 -1.27 -5.81
C HIS A 14 -2.37 -2.72 -5.51
N ALA A 15 -2.83 -3.24 -4.38
CA ALA A 15 -2.73 -4.66 -4.02
C ALA A 15 -3.92 -5.10 -3.16
N TRP A 16 -4.31 -6.36 -3.30
CA TRP A 16 -5.43 -6.96 -2.56
C TRP A 16 -4.92 -7.85 -1.43
N ASN A 17 -5.64 -7.88 -0.31
CA ASN A 17 -5.43 -8.91 0.69
C ASN A 17 -5.92 -10.28 0.19
N LYS A 18 -5.57 -11.35 0.93
CA LYS A 18 -5.92 -12.75 0.59
C LYS A 18 -7.40 -12.95 0.29
N ASP A 19 -8.26 -12.42 1.16
CA ASP A 19 -9.72 -12.67 1.10
C ASP A 19 -10.47 -11.67 0.20
N ARG A 20 -9.75 -10.73 -0.44
CA ARG A 20 -10.31 -9.63 -1.24
C ARG A 20 -11.34 -8.77 -0.50
N THR A 21 -11.22 -8.69 0.82
CA THR A 21 -12.03 -7.84 1.69
C THR A 21 -11.42 -6.45 1.85
N GLN A 22 -10.10 -6.34 1.65
CA GLN A 22 -9.35 -5.10 1.76
C GLN A 22 -8.48 -4.88 0.52
N ILE A 23 -8.32 -3.60 0.15
CA ILE A 23 -7.47 -3.15 -0.94
C ILE A 23 -6.54 -2.04 -0.44
N ALA A 24 -5.26 -2.16 -0.72
CA ALA A 24 -4.28 -1.10 -0.54
C ALA A 24 -4.11 -0.35 -1.87
N ILE A 25 -4.19 0.97 -1.85
CA ILE A 25 -4.02 1.84 -3.02
C ILE A 25 -3.06 2.98 -2.69
N CYS A 26 -2.28 3.42 -3.68
CA CYS A 26 -1.52 4.67 -3.58
C CYS A 26 -2.20 5.76 -4.43
N PRO A 27 -2.68 6.86 -3.82
CA PRO A 27 -3.31 7.98 -4.52
C PRO A 27 -2.27 8.95 -5.11
N ASN A 28 -1.36 8.42 -5.93
CA ASN A 28 -0.30 9.17 -6.62
C ASN A 28 0.54 10.07 -5.68
N ASN A 29 0.71 9.69 -4.42
CA ASN A 29 1.44 10.45 -3.40
C ASN A 29 2.41 9.53 -2.63
N HIS A 30 2.84 9.97 -1.44
CA HIS A 30 3.78 9.26 -0.57
C HIS A 30 3.10 8.34 0.47
N GLU A 31 1.79 8.16 0.35
CA GLU A 31 0.97 7.42 1.30
C GLU A 31 0.36 6.17 0.65
N VAL A 32 0.08 5.15 1.46
CA VAL A 32 -0.75 4.02 1.04
C VAL A 32 -2.02 4.00 1.89
N HIS A 33 -3.17 4.00 1.21
CA HIS A 33 -4.48 3.97 1.84
C HIS A 33 -5.05 2.56 1.75
N ILE A 34 -5.48 2.00 2.87
CA ILE A 34 -6.14 0.68 2.91
C ILE A 34 -7.63 0.91 3.09
N TYR A 35 -8.41 0.39 2.15
CA TYR A 35 -9.87 0.40 2.18
C TYR A 35 -10.40 -0.99 2.47
N GLU A 36 -11.47 -1.05 3.24
CA GLU A 36 -12.22 -2.28 3.53
C GLU A 36 -13.62 -2.18 2.93
N LYS A 37 -14.11 -3.31 2.41
CA LYS A 37 -15.45 -3.42 1.86
C LYS A 37 -16.45 -3.82 2.94
N SER A 38 -17.40 -2.95 3.24
CA SER A 38 -18.56 -3.24 4.08
C SER A 38 -19.83 -3.21 3.24
N GLY A 39 -20.29 -4.40 2.82
CA GLY A 39 -21.42 -4.55 1.90
C GLY A 39 -21.12 -3.95 0.53
N ALA A 40 -21.82 -2.87 0.15
CA ALA A 40 -21.60 -2.16 -1.11
C ALA A 40 -20.67 -0.94 -0.98
N LYS A 41 -20.26 -0.57 0.25
CA LYS A 41 -19.45 0.63 0.51
C LYS A 41 -18.00 0.26 0.78
N TRP A 42 -17.10 1.14 0.35
CA TRP A 42 -15.68 1.10 0.70
C TRP A 42 -15.37 2.19 1.71
N THR A 43 -14.64 1.84 2.77
CA THR A 43 -14.24 2.77 3.82
C THR A 43 -12.74 2.68 4.04
N LYS A 44 -12.07 3.84 4.14
CA LYS A 44 -10.65 3.90 4.48
C LYS A 44 -10.46 3.49 5.94
N VAL A 45 -9.74 2.39 6.18
CA VAL A 45 -9.49 1.83 7.51
C VAL A 45 -8.08 2.10 8.02
N HIS A 46 -7.10 2.22 7.12
CA HIS A 46 -5.72 2.53 7.48
C HIS A 46 -5.05 3.48 6.49
N GLU A 47 -4.01 4.11 6.99
CA GLU A 47 -3.17 5.05 6.25
C GLU A 47 -1.72 4.82 6.66
N LEU A 48 -0.87 4.51 5.68
CA LEU A 48 0.53 4.13 5.86
C LEU A 48 1.39 5.30 5.34
N LYS A 49 2.05 6.02 6.25
CA LYS A 49 2.79 7.26 5.98
C LYS A 49 4.25 7.18 6.45
N GLU A 50 5.09 6.47 5.72
CA GLU A 50 6.53 6.38 6.03
C GLU A 50 7.43 6.73 4.85
N HIS A 51 6.90 6.72 3.62
CA HIS A 51 7.67 7.14 2.46
C HIS A 51 7.81 8.66 2.43
N ASN A 52 8.98 9.12 2.00
CA ASN A 52 9.25 10.55 1.76
C ASN A 52 9.22 10.89 0.25
N GLY A 53 8.81 9.92 -0.57
CA GLY A 53 8.68 10.03 -2.00
C GLY A 53 7.44 9.28 -2.46
N GLN A 54 7.08 9.45 -3.73
CA GLN A 54 5.91 8.80 -4.29
C GLN A 54 6.04 7.27 -4.20
N VAL A 55 4.98 6.61 -3.73
CA VAL A 55 4.90 5.15 -3.74
C VAL A 55 4.62 4.69 -5.17
N THR A 56 5.49 3.81 -5.65
CA THR A 56 5.47 3.32 -7.04
C THR A 56 4.96 1.88 -7.12
N GLY A 57 5.16 1.09 -6.07
CA GLY A 57 4.71 -0.30 -6.02
C GLY A 57 4.19 -0.68 -4.64
N ILE A 58 3.17 -1.54 -4.64
CA ILE A 58 2.57 -2.16 -3.46
C ILE A 58 2.37 -3.64 -3.79
N ASP A 59 2.73 -4.53 -2.88
CA ASP A 59 2.34 -5.94 -2.94
C ASP A 59 1.90 -6.41 -1.54
N TRP A 60 0.93 -7.32 -1.50
CA TRP A 60 0.33 -7.80 -0.25
C TRP A 60 0.42 -9.32 -0.18
N ALA A 61 1.27 -9.80 0.72
CA ALA A 61 1.50 -11.22 0.93
C ALA A 61 0.24 -11.90 1.48
N PRO A 62 -0.33 -12.91 0.79
CA PRO A 62 -1.62 -13.50 1.16
C PRO A 62 -1.55 -14.26 2.49
N GLU A 63 -0.47 -15.01 2.73
CA GLU A 63 -0.38 -15.86 3.93
C GLU A 63 0.11 -15.11 5.17
N SER A 64 1.10 -14.23 5.02
CA SER A 64 1.71 -13.55 6.18
C SER A 64 1.03 -12.24 6.57
N ASN A 65 0.04 -11.79 5.79
CA ASN A 65 -0.62 -10.48 5.94
C ASN A 65 0.39 -9.32 6.09
N ARG A 66 1.43 -9.36 5.27
CA ARG A 66 2.46 -8.31 5.19
C ARG A 66 2.29 -7.56 3.90
N ILE A 67 2.47 -6.25 3.96
CA ILE A 67 2.48 -5.40 2.77
C ILE A 67 3.92 -4.98 2.52
N VAL A 68 4.38 -5.01 1.29
CA VAL A 68 5.64 -4.39 0.88
C VAL A 68 5.32 -3.19 0.00
N THR A 69 6.01 -2.08 0.27
CA THR A 69 5.89 -0.86 -0.53
C THR A 69 7.27 -0.40 -0.97
N CYS A 70 7.36 0.18 -2.17
CA CYS A 70 8.59 0.80 -2.67
C CYS A 70 8.32 2.16 -3.30
N GLY A 71 9.24 3.12 -3.06
CA GLY A 71 9.03 4.52 -3.42
C GLY A 71 10.21 5.15 -4.15
N THR A 72 9.97 6.36 -4.66
CA THR A 72 11.03 7.19 -5.29
C THR A 72 12.07 7.70 -4.30
N ASP A 73 11.81 7.58 -3.00
CA ASP A 73 12.73 7.87 -1.89
C ASP A 73 13.87 6.86 -1.76
N ARG A 74 13.90 5.82 -2.63
CA ARG A 74 14.87 4.71 -2.63
C ARG A 74 14.73 3.77 -1.43
N ASN A 75 13.65 3.89 -0.68
CA ASN A 75 13.35 2.99 0.42
C ASN A 75 12.30 1.97 -0.02
N ALA A 76 12.34 0.82 0.66
CA ALA A 76 11.21 -0.10 0.69
C ALA A 76 10.87 -0.38 2.14
N TYR A 77 9.58 -0.56 2.43
CA TYR A 77 9.10 -0.89 3.76
C TYR A 77 8.30 -2.17 3.71
N VAL A 78 8.55 -3.04 4.68
CA VAL A 78 7.66 -4.16 4.99
C VAL A 78 6.78 -3.74 6.16
N TRP A 79 5.48 -3.73 5.92
CA TRP A 79 4.47 -3.38 6.88
C TRP A 79 3.93 -4.66 7.52
N THR A 80 3.90 -4.66 8.86
CA THR A 80 3.31 -5.73 9.66
C THR A 80 2.14 -5.19 10.47
N LEU A 81 1.02 -5.89 10.46
CA LEU A 81 -0.12 -5.51 11.29
C LEU A 81 0.09 -6.00 12.72
N LYS A 82 0.23 -5.07 13.68
CA LYS A 82 0.30 -5.37 15.11
C LYS A 82 -0.97 -4.84 15.78
N GLY A 83 -1.86 -5.75 16.16
CA GLY A 83 -3.20 -5.39 16.65
C GLY A 83 -4.03 -4.71 15.56
N ARG A 84 -4.25 -3.39 15.68
CA ARG A 84 -4.98 -2.57 14.69
C ARG A 84 -4.10 -1.53 13.99
N THR A 85 -2.78 -1.62 14.11
CA THR A 85 -1.86 -0.63 13.56
C THR A 85 -0.80 -1.30 12.69
N TRP A 86 -0.62 -0.78 11.48
CA TRP A 86 0.46 -1.18 10.59
C TRP A 86 1.77 -0.54 11.05
N LYS A 87 2.81 -1.37 11.21
CA LYS A 87 4.15 -0.93 11.61
C LYS A 87 5.13 -1.16 10.46
N PRO A 88 5.78 -0.09 9.96
CA PRO A 88 6.79 -0.23 8.92
C PRO A 88 8.08 -0.81 9.50
N THR A 89 8.78 -1.58 8.70
CA THR A 89 10.15 -2.01 8.91
C THR A 89 10.94 -1.66 7.66
N LEU A 90 11.97 -0.82 7.80
CA LEU A 90 12.81 -0.40 6.67
C LEU A 90 13.55 -1.62 6.11
N VAL A 91 13.46 -1.80 4.80
CA VAL A 91 14.26 -2.77 4.06
C VAL A 91 15.52 -2.08 3.58
N ILE A 92 16.67 -2.47 4.13
CA ILE A 92 17.97 -1.97 3.67
C ILE A 92 18.30 -2.64 2.35
N LEU A 93 18.03 -1.94 1.27
CA LEU A 93 18.47 -2.32 -0.06
C LEU A 93 19.98 -2.09 -0.13
N ARG A 94 20.79 -3.15 -0.26
CA ARG A 94 22.25 -3.06 -0.46
C ARG A 94 22.64 -2.56 -1.87
N ILE A 95 21.73 -1.85 -2.53
CA ILE A 95 21.89 -1.29 -3.87
C ILE A 95 21.66 0.22 -3.82
N ASN A 96 22.54 1.00 -4.46
CA ASN A 96 22.47 2.47 -4.46
C ASN A 96 21.54 2.99 -5.59
N ARG A 97 20.35 2.41 -5.73
CA ARG A 97 19.37 2.76 -6.79
C ARG A 97 17.95 2.63 -6.25
N ALA A 98 17.02 3.44 -6.77
CA ALA A 98 15.61 3.37 -6.39
C ALA A 98 15.01 1.99 -6.73
N ALA A 99 14.30 1.39 -5.77
CA ALA A 99 13.42 0.25 -6.04
C ALA A 99 12.14 0.78 -6.67
N ARG A 100 12.08 0.78 -8.00
CA ARG A 100 10.85 1.03 -8.77
C ARG A 100 10.32 -0.31 -9.26
N CYS A 101 9.02 -0.54 -9.16
CA CYS A 101 8.39 -1.57 -9.98
C CYS A 101 8.16 -0.99 -11.39
N VAL A 102 8.24 -1.86 -12.40
CA VAL A 102 7.96 -1.55 -13.82
C VAL A 102 6.68 -2.26 -14.21
#